data_AF-A0AAN8F9A3-F1
#
_entry.id   AF-A0AAN8F9A3-F1
#
_cell.length_a   1.000
_cell.length_b   1.000
_cell.length_c   1.000
_cell.angle_alpha   90.00
_cell.angle_beta   90.00
_cell.angle_gamma   90.00
#
_symmetry.space_group_name_H-M   'P 1'
#
loop_
_entity.id
_entity.type
_entity.pdbx_description
1 polymer ?
#
loop_
_entity_poly.entity_id
_entity_poly.type
_entity_poly.pdbx_seq_one_letter_code
_entity_poly.pdbx_strand_id
1 'polypeptide(L)'
;MARNAEKAMTALARWRRLKEEEEKGPIAKRPHDTSLCSNLADAERFRREIAKEIAKKIALIQNPGLGEFKIRDLNDEINKMIRIKYA
;
A
#
# COMPACT_ATOMS: atom_id res chain seq x y z
N MET A 1 13.25 21.81 17.00
CA MET A 1 12.88 21.38 15.63
C MET A 1 11.73 20.39 15.73
N ALA A 2 10.57 20.68 15.13
CA ALA A 2 9.40 19.79 15.15
C ALA A 2 9.67 18.46 14.41
N ARG A 3 9.03 17.37 14.84
CA ARG A 3 9.15 16.04 14.21
C ARG A 3 8.62 16.08 12.78
N ASN A 4 9.13 15.21 11.89
CA ASN A 4 8.69 15.19 10.48
C ASN A 4 7.17 14.98 10.31
N ALA A 5 6.55 14.23 11.23
CA ALA A 5 5.10 14.08 11.26
C ALA A 5 4.36 15.41 11.49
N GLU A 6 4.88 16.27 12.37
CA GLU A 6 4.29 17.59 12.66
C GLU A 6 4.48 18.54 11.48
N LYS A 7 5.66 18.53 10.84
CA LYS A 7 5.93 19.30 9.62
C LYS A 7 4.99 18.92 8.47
N ALA A 8 4.69 17.62 8.33
CA ALA A 8 3.78 17.09 7.33
C ALA A 8 2.30 17.47 7.57
N MET A 9 1.95 17.91 8.79
CA MET A 9 0.59 18.32 9.18
C MET A 9 0.38 19.83 9.19
N THR A 10 1.38 20.62 8.81
CA THR A 10 1.25 22.07 8.68
C THR A 10 0.19 22.45 7.64
N ALA A 11 -0.41 23.64 7.79
CA ALA A 11 -1.42 24.14 6.85
C ALA A 11 -0.88 24.19 5.40
N LEU A 12 0.39 24.61 5.24
CA LEU A 12 1.06 24.68 3.94
C LEU A 12 1.29 23.28 3.33
N ALA A 13 1.72 22.29 4.13
CA ALA A 13 1.90 20.93 3.63
C ALA A 13 0.57 20.30 3.19
N ARG A 14 -0.53 20.55 3.93
CA ARG A 14 -1.88 20.12 3.56
C ARG A 14 -2.38 20.81 2.30
N TRP A 15 -2.19 22.13 2.18
CA TRP A 15 -2.57 22.90 1.00
C TRP A 15 -1.84 22.43 -0.26
N ARG A 16 -0.52 22.17 -0.17
CA ARG A 16 0.26 21.63 -1.30
C ARG A 16 -0.26 20.26 -1.76
N ARG A 17 -0.60 19.35 -0.84
CA ARG A 17 -1.20 18.06 -1.19
C ARG A 17 -2.54 18.22 -1.89
N LEU A 18 -3.39 19.13 -1.40
CA LEU A 18 -4.69 19.39 -2.00
C LEU A 18 -4.57 19.95 -3.43
N LYS A 19 -3.59 20.82 -3.67
CA LYS A 19 -3.26 21.31 -5.02
C LYS A 19 -2.71 20.21 -5.93
N GLU A 20 -1.84 19.35 -5.43
CA GLU A 20 -1.35 18.19 -6.20
C GLU A 20 -2.46 17.20 -6.55
N GLU A 21 -3.42 16.97 -5.64
CA GLU A 21 -4.59 16.13 -5.89
C GLU A 21 -5.55 16.76 -6.90
N GLU A 22 -5.70 18.09 -6.90
CA GLU A 22 -6.48 18.83 -7.89
C GLU A 22 -5.86 18.72 -9.30
N GLU A 23 -4.53 18.79 -9.40
CA GLU A 23 -3.79 18.77 -10.67
C GLU A 23 -3.62 17.35 -11.24
N LYS A 24 -3.39 16.34 -10.39
CA LYS A 24 -3.18 14.94 -10.81
C LYS A 24 -4.45 14.08 -10.73
N GLY A 25 -5.54 14.62 -10.19
CA GLY A 25 -6.72 13.84 -9.84
C GLY A 25 -6.53 13.04 -8.53
N PRO A 26 -7.63 12.51 -7.95
CA PRO A 26 -7.57 11.76 -6.71
C PRO A 26 -6.62 10.57 -6.85
N ILE A 27 -5.75 10.35 -5.86
CA ILE A 27 -4.96 9.12 -5.76
C ILE A 27 -5.96 7.98 -5.65
N ALA A 28 -6.21 7.30 -6.77
CA ALA A 28 -7.16 6.20 -6.82
C ALA A 28 -6.77 5.15 -5.77
N LYS A 29 -7.58 5.09 -4.70
CA LYS A 29 -7.43 4.08 -3.66
C LYS A 29 -7.62 2.72 -4.34
N ARG A 30 -6.68 1.80 -4.12
CA ARG A 30 -6.75 0.45 -4.72
C ARG A 30 -8.16 -0.12 -4.49
N PRO A 31 -8.91 -0.46 -5.56
CA PRO A 31 -10.15 -1.19 -5.44
C PRO A 31 -9.91 -2.50 -4.69
N HIS A 32 -10.89 -2.95 -3.90
CA HIS A 32 -10.73 -4.21 -3.16
C HIS A 32 -10.62 -5.42 -4.11
N ASP A 33 -11.32 -5.33 -5.25
CA ASP A 33 -11.29 -6.30 -6.32
C ASP A 33 -10.59 -5.74 -7.56
N THR A 34 -9.56 -6.46 -8.01
CA THR A 34 -8.81 -6.22 -9.25
C THR A 34 -9.69 -6.31 -10.49
N SER A 35 -10.73 -7.15 -10.46
CA SER A 35 -11.68 -7.37 -11.55
C SER A 35 -12.58 -6.16 -11.86
N LEU A 36 -12.65 -5.18 -10.94
CA LEU A 36 -13.38 -3.92 -11.14
C LEU A 36 -12.54 -2.85 -11.88
N CYS A 37 -11.28 -3.12 -12.18
CA CYS A 37 -10.43 -2.19 -12.93
C CYS A 37 -10.78 -2.23 -14.42
N SER A 38 -11.42 -1.17 -14.91
CA SER A 38 -11.72 -0.97 -16.33
C SER A 38 -10.53 -0.44 -17.15
N ASN A 39 -9.49 0.09 -16.49
CA ASN A 39 -8.31 0.67 -17.11
C ASN A 39 -7.06 -0.18 -16.90
N LEU A 40 -6.33 -0.48 -17.98
CA LEU A 40 -5.12 -1.31 -17.96
C LEU A 40 -3.99 -0.64 -17.16
N ALA A 41 -3.82 0.67 -17.29
CA ALA A 41 -2.74 1.40 -16.60
C ALA A 41 -2.89 1.33 -15.07
N ASP A 42 -4.12 1.44 -14.58
CA ASP A 42 -4.43 1.34 -13.16
C ASP A 42 -4.28 -0.10 -12.66
N ALA A 43 -4.70 -1.10 -13.45
CA ALA A 43 -4.51 -2.51 -13.13
C ALA A 43 -3.02 -2.88 -12.96
N GLU A 44 -2.16 -2.43 -13.88
CA GLU A 44 -0.71 -2.64 -13.77
C GLU A 44 -0.09 -1.96 -12.55
N ARG A 45 -0.58 -0.75 -12.22
CA ARG A 45 -0.14 -0.02 -11.03
C ARG A 45 -0.51 -0.80 -9.77
N PHE A 46 -1.76 -1.22 -9.63
CA PHE A 46 -2.21 -1.97 -8.45
C PHE A 46 -1.51 -3.33 -8.33
N ARG A 47 -1.31 -4.04 -9.44
CA ARG A 47 -0.53 -5.29 -9.45
C ARG A 47 0.89 -5.09 -8.95
N ARG A 48 1.56 -4.00 -9.37
CA ARG A 48 2.90 -3.63 -8.88
C ARG A 48 2.90 -3.30 -7.39
N GLU A 49 1.88 -2.60 -6.90
CA GLU A 49 1.78 -2.29 -5.47
C GLU A 49 1.53 -3.54 -4.62
N ILE A 50 0.66 -4.46 -5.05
CA ILE A 50 0.43 -5.76 -4.38
C ILE A 50 1.73 -6.55 -4.29
N ALA A 51 2.49 -6.63 -5.38
CA ALA A 51 3.77 -7.33 -5.41
C ALA A 51 4.79 -6.72 -4.42
N LYS A 52 4.85 -5.38 -4.34
CA LYS A 52 5.72 -4.67 -3.37
C LYS A 52 5.30 -4.96 -1.93
N GLU A 53 4.01 -5.00 -1.63
CA GLU A 53 3.54 -5.30 -0.28
C GLU A 53 3.80 -6.76 0.11
N ILE A 54 3.61 -7.71 -0.80
CA ILE A 54 3.98 -9.13 -0.58
C ILE A 54 5.47 -9.23 -0.26
N ALA A 55 6.34 -8.58 -1.05
CA ALA A 55 7.79 -8.59 -0.81
C ALA A 55 8.17 -8.02 0.56
N LYS A 56 7.52 -6.94 1.01
CA LYS A 56 7.72 -6.38 2.35
C LYS A 56 7.34 -7.36 3.46
N LYS A 57 6.21 -8.06 3.32
CA LYS A 57 5.77 -9.05 4.32
C LYS A 57 6.69 -10.28 4.35
N ILE A 58 7.19 -10.72 3.20
CA ILE A 58 8.21 -11.79 3.14
C ILE A 58 9.48 -11.35 3.88
N ALA A 59 9.94 -10.12 3.69
CA ALA A 59 11.10 -9.60 4.41
C ALA A 59 10.87 -9.54 5.93
N LEU A 60 9.64 -9.29 6.39
CA LEU A 60 9.28 -9.33 7.80
C LEU A 60 9.32 -10.76 8.38
N ILE A 61 8.91 -11.76 7.61
CA ILE A 61 8.98 -13.17 8.02
C ILE A 61 10.43 -13.63 8.20
N GLN A 62 11.36 -13.10 7.39
CA GLN A 62 12.79 -13.40 7.51
C GLN A 62 13.45 -12.82 8.76
N ASN A 63 12.74 -12.02 9.58
CA ASN A 63 13.26 -11.50 10.83
C ASN A 63 13.27 -12.60 11.92
N PRO A 64 14.45 -13.02 12.41
CA PRO A 64 14.56 -14.11 13.40
C PRO A 64 14.00 -13.74 14.79
N GLY A 65 13.75 -12.45 15.06
CA GLY A 65 13.14 -11.98 16.31
C GLY A 65 11.60 -11.97 16.30
N LEU A 66 10.96 -12.42 15.21
CA LEU A 66 9.51 -12.43 15.11
C LEU A 66 8.93 -13.67 15.82
N GLY A 67 7.99 -13.44 16.74
CA GLY A 67 7.29 -14.54 17.42
C GLY A 67 6.42 -15.36 16.45
N GLU A 68 6.26 -16.65 16.73
CA GLU A 68 5.59 -17.60 15.82
C GLU A 68 4.14 -17.21 15.48
N PHE A 69 3.40 -16.65 16.44
CA PHE A 69 2.05 -16.12 16.21
C PHE A 69 2.03 -15.06 15.09
N LYS A 70 3.01 -14.14 15.11
CA LYS A 70 3.09 -13.05 14.13
C LYS A 70 3.51 -13.54 12.75
N ILE A 71 4.29 -14.63 12.69
CA ILE A 71 4.64 -15.30 11.42
C ILE A 71 3.38 -15.94 10.80
N ARG A 72 2.50 -16.55 11.62
CA ARG A 72 1.23 -17.11 11.14
C ARG A 72 0.31 -16.04 10.56
N ASP A 73 0.12 -14.94 11.29
CA ASP A 73 -0.68 -13.80 10.80
C ASP A 73 -0.12 -13.26 9.47
N LEU A 74 1.20 -13.08 9.39
CA LEU A 74 1.86 -12.62 8.15
C LEU A 74 1.67 -13.61 6.99
N ASN A 75 1.70 -14.91 7.26
CA ASN A 75 1.43 -15.94 6.25
C ASN A 75 -0.02 -15.89 5.75
N ASP A 76 -1.00 -15.76 6.64
CA ASP A 76 -2.41 -15.63 6.26
C ASP A 76 -2.67 -14.37 5.44
N GLU A 77 -2.05 -13.26 5.83
CA GLU A 77 -2.11 -12.02 5.08
C GLU A 77 -1.45 -12.12 3.70
N ILE A 78 -0.29 -12.79 3.58
CA ILE A 78 0.37 -13.04 2.29
C ILE A 78 -0.52 -13.91 1.40
N ASN A 79 -1.10 -14.98 1.95
CA ASN A 79 -2.00 -15.87 1.22
C ASN A 79 -3.23 -15.11 0.69
N LYS A 80 -3.81 -14.21 1.50
CA LYS A 80 -4.92 -13.35 1.05
C LYS A 80 -4.51 -12.42 -0.10
N MET A 81 -3.32 -11.82 -0.01
CA MET A 81 -2.79 -10.91 -1.03
C MET A 81 -2.46 -11.62 -2.34
N ILE A 82 -1.95 -12.84 -2.26
CA ILE A 82 -1.68 -13.69 -3.43
C ILE A 82 -2.98 -14.06 -4.14
N ARG A 83 -4.05 -14.39 -3.39
CA ARG A 83 -5.37 -14.66 -4.00
C ARG A 83 -5.89 -13.47 -4.78
N ILE A 84 -5.80 -12.27 -4.22
CA ILE A 84 -6.23 -11.02 -4.89
C ILE A 84 -5.37 -10.74 -6.15
N LYS A 85 -4.08 -11.10 -6.14
CA LYS A 85 -3.21 -10.93 -7.33
C LYS A 85 -3.62 -11.82 -8.51
N TYR A 86 -4.16 -13.01 -8.24
CA TYR A 86 -4.51 -14.00 -9.26
C TYR A 86 -6.01 -14.02 -9.62
N ALA A 87 -6.83 -13.23 -8.93
CA ALA A 87 -8.24 -12.96 -9.25
C ALA A 87 -8.37 -11.76 -10.21
#